data_AF-A0A8S3XHG1-F1
#
_entry.id   AF-A0A8S3XHG1-F1
#
_cell.length_a   1.000
_cell.length_b   1.000
_cell.length_c   1.000
_cell.angle_alpha   90.00
_cell.angle_beta   90.00
_cell.angle_gamma   90.00
#
_symmetry.space_group_name_H-M   'P 1'
#
loop_
_entity.id
_entity.type
_entity.pdbx_description
1 polymer ?
#
loop_
_entity_poly.entity_id
_entity_poly.type
_entity_poly.pdbx_seq_one_letter_code
_entity_poly.pdbx_strand_id
1 'polypeptide(L)' 'MTREAMLSPLVMCGPQGLVFLRPVTLRLPHCANAVPSLGLTIKATDTEAHLSTDWDQIHLPATTTLNTVAVKVDHF' A
#
# COMPACT_ATOMS: atom_id res chain seq x y z
N MET A 1 -5.18 -18.28 -13.47
CA MET A 1 -4.11 -17.36 -13.05
C MET A 1 -4.68 -15.96 -12.97
N THR A 2 -4.81 -15.39 -11.79
CA THR A 2 -5.13 -13.98 -11.59
C THR A 2 -3.87 -13.16 -11.86
N ARG A 3 -3.96 -12.18 -12.78
CA ARG A 3 -2.85 -11.31 -13.15
C ARG A 3 -2.83 -10.11 -12.20
N GLU A 4 -1.71 -9.89 -11.54
CA GLU A 4 -1.48 -8.70 -10.72
C GLU A 4 -0.58 -7.70 -11.45
N ALA A 5 -0.69 -6.41 -11.10
CA ALA A 5 0.16 -5.35 -11.60
C ALA A 5 0.45 -4.34 -10.47
N MET A 6 1.66 -3.76 -10.46
CA MET A 6 2.01 -2.67 -9.56
C MET A 6 1.45 -1.36 -10.13
N LEU A 7 0.66 -0.64 -9.32
CA LEU A 7 -0.06 0.57 -9.74
C LEU A 7 0.42 1.84 -9.05
N SER A 8 1.35 1.72 -8.10
CA SER A 8 1.97 2.81 -7.34
C SER A 8 3.48 2.67 -7.36
N PRO A 9 4.24 3.74 -7.04
CA PRO A 9 5.65 3.60 -6.69
C PRO A 9 5.82 2.67 -5.48
N LEU A 10 6.97 2.00 -5.39
CA LEU A 10 7.43 1.40 -4.13
C LEU A 10 7.83 2.53 -3.18
N VAL A 11 7.30 2.51 -1.97
CA VAL A 11 7.62 3.49 -0.93
C VAL A 11 8.26 2.77 0.24
N MET A 12 9.43 3.25 0.65
CA MET A 12 10.10 2.83 1.89
C MET A 12 10.00 3.99 2.88
N CYS A 13 9.36 3.74 4.03
CA CYS A 13 9.30 4.70 5.12
C CYS A 13 10.41 4.39 6.14
N GLY A 14 10.89 5.40 6.85
CA GLY A 14 11.92 5.20 7.86
C GLY A 14 11.99 6.34 8.88
N PRO A 15 12.76 6.17 9.96
CA PRO A 15 13.56 4.98 10.30
C PRO A 15 12.69 3.75 10.58
N GLN A 16 13.18 2.55 10.23
CA GLN A 16 12.47 1.29 10.43
C GLN A 16 12.32 0.95 11.91
N GLY A 17 11.17 0.39 12.30
CA GLY A 17 10.83 0.08 13.68
C GLY A 17 10.37 1.31 14.48
N LEU A 18 10.16 2.46 13.83
CA LEU A 18 9.62 3.64 14.47
C LEU A 18 8.13 3.46 14.75
N VAL A 19 7.76 3.28 16.01
CA VAL A 19 6.37 3.19 16.45
C VAL A 19 5.82 4.58 16.79
N PHE A 20 4.66 4.91 16.23
CA PHE A 20 4.00 6.19 16.47
C PHE A 20 3.11 6.13 17.71
N LEU A 21 3.10 7.22 18.49
CA LEU A 21 2.16 7.38 19.61
C LEU A 21 0.70 7.51 19.13
N ARG A 22 0.49 7.91 17.87
CA ARG A 22 -0.81 7.98 17.20
C ARG A 22 -0.62 7.54 15.75
N PRO A 23 -1.50 6.69 15.18
CA PRO A 23 -1.37 6.27 13.79
C PRO A 23 -1.33 7.46 12.83
N VAL A 24 -0.44 7.39 11.85
CA VAL A 24 -0.31 8.40 10.80
C VAL A 24 -0.99 7.92 9.52
N THR A 25 -1.41 8.87 8.68
CA THR A 25 -2.01 8.55 7.37
C THR A 25 -0.95 8.62 6.28
N LEU A 26 -0.62 7.49 5.68
CA LEU A 26 0.20 7.41 4.48
C LEU A 26 -0.70 7.50 3.25
N ARG A 27 -0.41 8.44 2.35
CA ARG A 27 -1.16 8.63 1.09
C ARG A 27 -0.27 8.24 -0.08
N LEU A 28 -0.66 7.22 -0.83
CA LEU A 28 0.09 6.69 -1.95
C LEU A 28 -0.60 7.03 -3.27
N PRO A 29 0.09 7.65 -4.24
CA PRO A 29 -0.46 7.86 -5.58
C PRO A 29 -0.53 6.53 -6.34
N HIS A 30 -1.57 6.35 -7.17
CA HIS A 30 -1.68 5.20 -8.06
C HIS A 30 -2.38 5.55 -9.38
N CYS A 31 -2.29 4.65 -10.36
CA CYS A 31 -2.88 4.81 -11.71
C CYS A 31 -4.02 3.82 -12.01
N ALA A 32 -4.75 3.35 -11.00
CA ALA A 32 -5.81 2.34 -11.20
C ALA A 32 -7.04 2.86 -11.95
N ASN A 33 -7.22 4.18 -12.01
CA ASN A 33 -8.20 4.83 -12.87
C ASN A 33 -8.00 4.49 -14.37
N ALA A 34 -6.78 4.15 -14.79
CA ALA A 34 -6.50 3.67 -16.14
C ALA A 34 -7.01 2.23 -16.39
N VAL A 35 -7.38 1.50 -15.32
CA VAL A 35 -7.85 0.11 -15.39
C VAL A 35 -9.04 -0.09 -14.43
N PRO A 36 -10.25 0.41 -14.76
CA PRO A 36 -11.39 0.49 -13.84
C PRO A 36 -11.95 -0.86 -13.36
N SER A 37 -11.62 -1.96 -14.03
CA SER A 37 -12.11 -3.31 -13.71
C SER A 37 -11.22 -4.07 -12.72
N LEU A 38 -10.15 -3.45 -12.22
CA LEU A 38 -9.16 -4.10 -11.36
C LEU A 38 -9.48 -3.87 -9.88
N GLY A 39 -9.51 -4.95 -9.09
CA GLY A 39 -9.52 -4.86 -7.63
C GLY A 39 -8.20 -4.29 -7.12
N LEU A 40 -8.26 -3.32 -6.21
CA LEU A 40 -7.06 -2.71 -5.63
C LEU A 40 -6.73 -3.34 -4.28
N THR A 41 -5.47 -3.73 -4.12
CA THR A 41 -4.90 -4.26 -2.89
C THR A 41 -3.63 -3.48 -2.56
N ILE A 42 -3.42 -3.17 -1.29
CA ILE A 42 -2.12 -2.68 -0.80
C ILE A 42 -1.30 -3.89 -0.36
N LYS A 43 0.00 -3.85 -0.64
CA LYS A 43 0.98 -4.81 -0.18
C LYS A 43 2.05 -4.02 0.59
N ALA A 44 2.22 -4.28 1.89
CA ALA A 44 3.27 -3.70 2.74
C ALA A 44 4.12 -4.79 3.43
N THR A 45 5.35 -4.45 3.83
CA THR A 45 6.27 -5.35 4.55
C THR A 45 7.18 -4.58 5.50
N ASP A 46 7.45 -5.19 6.64
CA ASP A 46 8.31 -4.65 7.70
C ASP A 46 9.74 -5.23 7.63
N THR A 47 10.00 -6.12 6.67
CA THR A 47 11.28 -6.82 6.54
C THR A 47 12.24 -6.04 5.66
N GLU A 48 13.49 -5.86 6.11
CA GLU A 48 14.55 -5.27 5.28
C GLU A 48 14.74 -6.08 3.99
N ALA A 49 14.33 -5.49 2.85
CA ALA A 49 14.58 -5.73 1.43
C ALA A 49 14.83 -7.15 0.83
N HIS A 50 15.09 -8.22 1.60
CA HIS A 50 15.64 -9.48 1.07
C HIS A 50 15.17 -10.76 1.76
N LEU A 51 14.20 -10.71 2.67
CA LEU A 51 13.62 -11.91 3.30
C LEU A 51 12.14 -12.01 2.96
N SER A 52 11.73 -13.20 2.52
CA SER A 52 10.37 -13.61 2.13
C SER A 52 9.28 -12.68 2.63
N THR A 53 8.69 -11.94 1.70
CA THR A 53 7.71 -10.90 1.99
C THR A 53 6.34 -11.53 2.17
N ASP A 54 5.86 -11.61 3.41
CA ASP A 54 4.43 -11.85 3.66
C ASP A 54 3.73 -10.49 3.54
N TRP A 55 2.86 -10.36 2.55
CA TRP A 55 2.25 -9.09 2.19
C TRP A 55 0.83 -9.05 2.74
N ASP A 56 0.53 -8.11 3.64
CA ASP A 56 -0.84 -7.90 4.11
C ASP A 56 -1.72 -7.29 3.02
N GLN A 57 -2.81 -7.99 2.68
CA GLN A 57 -3.77 -7.56 1.66
C GLN A 57 -4.88 -6.70 2.26
N ILE A 58 -4.78 -5.38 2.08
CA ILE A 58 -5.83 -4.44 2.50
C ILE A 58 -6.80 -4.18 1.32
N HIS A 59 -8.04 -4.65 1.45
CA HIS A 59 -9.12 -4.41 0.47
C HIS A 59 -9.69 -3.00 0.61
N LEU A 60 -9.81 -2.29 -0.52
CA LEU A 60 -10.30 -0.91 -0.54
C LEU A 60 -11.73 -0.84 -1.10
N PRO A 61 -12.54 0.14 -0.66
CA PRO A 61 -13.87 0.36 -1.22
C PRO A 61 -13.79 0.79 -2.70
N ALA A 62 -14.73 0.30 -3.50
CA ALA A 62 -14.81 0.46 -4.97
C ALA A 62 -14.91 1.92 -5.49
N THR A 63 -14.94 2.91 -4.60
CA THR A 63 -15.11 4.33 -4.91
C THR A 63 -13.80 5.12 -4.94
N THR A 64 -12.64 4.46 -5.09
CA THR A 64 -11.34 5.11 -5.27
C THR A 64 -11.20 5.68 -6.70
N THR A 65 -12.06 6.63 -7.04
CA THR A 65 -11.97 7.48 -8.25
C THR A 65 -10.86 8.53 -8.14
N LEU A 66 -10.23 8.64 -6.98
CA LEU A 66 -9.08 9.50 -6.72
C LEU A 66 -7.80 8.72 -7.03
N ASN A 67 -6.82 9.37 -7.68
CA ASN A 67 -5.51 8.79 -8.04
C ASN A 67 -4.61 8.57 -6.80
N THR A 68 -5.20 8.36 -5.62
CA THR A 68 -4.53 8.20 -4.34
C THR A 68 -5.30 7.23 -3.46
N VAL A 69 -4.57 6.37 -2.76
CA VAL A 69 -5.06 5.59 -1.63
C VAL A 69 -4.50 6.13 -0.32
N ALA A 70 -5.26 6.06 0.76
CA ALA A 70 -4.83 6.44 2.09
C ALA A 70 -4.94 5.26 3.05
N VAL A 71 -3.86 4.98 3.79
CA VAL A 71 -3.83 3.96 4.85
C VAL A 71 -3.36 4.55 6.15
N LYS A 72 -3.90 4.06 7.26
CA LYS A 72 -3.38 4.35 8.59
C LYS A 72 -2.30 3.34 8.92
N VAL A 73 -1.16 3.82 9.35
CA VAL A 73 -0.04 3.00 9.84
C VAL A 73 0.35 3.48 11.23
N ASP A 74 0.71 2.56 12.11
CA ASP A 74 1.17 2.84 13.46
C ASP A 74 2.70 2.71 13.61
N HIS A 75 3.37 2.23 12.56
CA HIS A 75 4.82 2.20 12.48
C HIS A 75 5.33 2.38 11.03
N PHE A 76 6.64 2.57 10.90
CA PHE A 76 7.41 2.48 9.67
C PHE A 76 8.44 1.37 9.74
#